data_AF-A0A9E0Y1X3-F1
#
_entry.id   AF-A0A9E0Y1X3-F1
#
_cell.length_a   1.000
_cell.length_b   1.000
_cell.length_c   1.000
_cell.angle_alpha   90.00
_cell.angle_beta   90.00
_cell.angle_gamma   90.00
#
_symmetry.space_group_name_H-M   'P 1'
#
loop_
_entity.id
_entity.type
_entity.pdbx_description
1 polymer ?
#
loop_
_entity_poly.entity_id
_entity_poly.type
_entity_poly.pdbx_seq_one_letter_code
_entity_poly.pdbx_strand_id
1 'polypeptide(L)' 'MATKDITKKDLEQLQEKAVRKAIRENKALGLSYKIVEKGQLVEVSADGKRKVIGAAKYGTVTVKQKKIKLNK' A
#
# COMPACT_ATOMS: atom_id res chain seq x y z
N MET A 1 -4.04 6.25 26.51
CA MET A 1 -3.87 5.82 25.10
C MET A 1 -2.76 4.78 25.05
N ALA A 2 -3.05 3.54 24.64
CA ALA A 2 -2.05 2.47 24.61
C ALA A 2 -1.18 2.62 23.34
N THR A 3 0.08 2.99 23.51
CA THR A 3 1.07 3.03 22.44
C THR A 3 1.68 1.64 22.29
N LYS A 4 1.65 1.11 21.06
CA LYS A 4 2.31 -0.16 20.73
C LYS A 4 3.56 0.15 19.94
N ASP A 5 4.71 -0.33 20.41
CA ASP A 5 5.94 -0.32 19.64
C ASP A 5 5.79 -1.33 18.50
N ILE A 6 5.88 -0.86 17.26
CA ILE A 6 5.82 -1.69 16.05
C ILE A 6 7.17 -1.60 15.36
N THR A 7 7.75 -2.75 14.98
CA THR A 7 9.00 -2.75 14.22
C THR A 7 8.72 -2.39 12.76
N LYS A 8 9.75 -1.96 12.04
CA LYS A 8 9.65 -1.70 10.59
C LYS A 8 9.09 -2.91 9.83
N LYS A 9 9.54 -4.12 10.19
CA LYS A 9 9.10 -5.38 9.57
C LYS A 9 7.61 -5.63 9.79
N ASP A 10 7.11 -5.37 10.99
CA ASP A 10 5.69 -5.53 11.31
C ASP A 10 4.81 -4.53 10.52
N LEU A 11 5.30 -3.30 10.33
CA LEU A 11 4.65 -2.28 9.51
C LEU A 11 4.58 -2.67 8.03
N GLU A 12 5.68 -3.18 7.48
CA GLU A 12 5.71 -3.69 6.10
C GLU A 12 4.72 -4.84 5.91
N GLN A 13 4.64 -5.78 6.86
CA GLN A 13 3.68 -6.88 6.81
C GLN A 13 2.22 -6.41 6.93
N LEU A 14 1.94 -5.42 7.79
CA LEU A 14 0.60 -4.83 7.91
C LEU A 14 0.18 -4.13 6.63
N GLN A 15 1.09 -3.34 6.04
CA GLN A 15 0.87 -2.69 4.75
C GLN A 15 0.60 -3.71 3.66
N GLU A 16 1.42 -4.76 3.54
CA GLU A 16 1.25 -5.80 2.53
C GLU A 16 -0.10 -6.53 2.68
N LYS A 17 -0.49 -6.87 3.91
CA LYS A 17 -1.81 -7.48 4.20
C LYS A 17 -2.96 -6.55 3.79
N ALA A 18 -2.87 -5.26 4.14
CA ALA A 18 -3.90 -4.28 3.79
C ALA A 18 -4.04 -4.10 2.28
N VAL A 19 -2.91 -3.98 1.56
CA VAL A 19 -2.88 -3.87 0.10
C VAL A 19 -3.47 -5.12 -0.55
N ARG A 20 -3.05 -6.33 -0.13
CA ARG A 20 -3.60 -7.58 -0.67
C ARG A 20 -5.11 -7.69 -0.45
N LYS A 21 -5.60 -7.30 0.73
CA LYS A 21 -7.03 -7.30 1.05
C LYS A 21 -7.81 -6.33 0.15
N ALA A 22 -7.34 -5.10 0.01
CA ALA A 22 -7.97 -4.09 -0.84
C ALA A 22 -8.00 -4.52 -2.32
N ILE A 23 -6.91 -5.09 -2.83
CA ILE A 23 -6.86 -5.62 -4.21
C ILE A 23 -7.90 -6.73 -4.40
N ARG A 24 -7.99 -7.67 -3.45
CA ARG A 24 -8.95 -8.78 -3.52
C ARG A 24 -10.40 -8.28 -3.49
N GLU A 25 -10.71 -7.33 -2.61
CA GLU A 25 -12.04 -6.73 -2.50
C GLU A 25 -12.42 -5.96 -3.76
N ASN A 26 -11.52 -5.13 -4.30
CA ASN A 26 -11.76 -4.42 -5.54
C ASN A 26 -11.98 -5.37 -6.72
N LYS A 27 -11.21 -6.46 -6.81
CA LYS A 27 -11.44 -7.49 -7.83
C LYS A 27 -12.80 -8.17 -7.68
N ALA A 28 -13.20 -8.53 -6.46
CA ALA A 28 -14.50 -9.14 -6.21
C ALA A 28 -15.67 -8.20 -6.56
N LEU A 29 -15.48 -6.90 -6.42
CA LEU A 29 -16.48 -5.86 -6.73
C LEU A 29 -16.40 -5.35 -8.18
N GLY A 30 -15.48 -5.85 -9.00
CA GLY A 30 -15.29 -5.35 -10.36
C GLY A 30 -14.82 -3.89 -10.42
N LEU A 31 -14.10 -3.42 -9.40
CA LEU A 31 -13.58 -2.06 -9.30
C LEU A 31 -12.11 -1.99 -9.75
N SER A 32 -11.70 -0.85 -10.30
CA SER A 32 -10.28 -0.58 -10.53
C SER A 32 -9.55 -0.33 -9.20
N TYR A 33 -8.25 -0.59 -9.18
CA TYR A 33 -7.39 -0.28 -8.03
C TYR A 33 -6.05 0.28 -8.48
N LYS A 34 -5.41 1.07 -7.63
CA LYS A 34 -4.14 1.75 -7.94
C LYS A 34 -3.00 1.14 -7.14
N ILE A 35 -1.86 0.93 -7.79
CA ILE A 35 -0.62 0.42 -7.19
C ILE A 35 0.56 1.30 -7.60
N VAL A 36 1.63 1.26 -6.80
CA VAL A 36 2.90 1.89 -7.15
C VAL A 36 3.87 0.80 -7.59
N GLU A 37 4.29 0.82 -8.85
CA GLU A 37 5.31 -0.07 -9.42
C GLU A 37 6.46 0.76 -9.97
N LYS A 38 7.71 0.48 -9.55
CA LYS A 38 8.92 1.16 -10.07
C LYS A 38 8.85 2.70 -10.03
N GLY A 39 8.19 3.27 -9.01
CA GLY A 39 8.01 4.71 -8.86
C GLY A 39 6.90 5.32 -9.72
N GLN A 40 6.15 4.50 -10.46
CA GLN A 40 5.01 4.92 -11.27
C GLN A 40 3.70 4.50 -10.59
N LEU A 41 2.70 5.37 -10.67
CA LEU A 41 1.33 5.06 -10.27
C LEU A 41 0.64 4.35 -11.44
N VAL A 42 0.25 3.10 -11.21
CA VAL A 42 -0.42 2.24 -12.19
C VAL A 42 -1.85 1.99 -11.69
N GLU A 43 -2.83 2.22 -12.54
CA GLU A 43 -4.19 1.75 -12.34
C GLU A 43 -4.36 0.38 -13.01
N VAL A 44 -4.94 -0.54 -12.25
CA VAL A 44 -5.34 -1.86 -12.72
C VAL A 44 -6.86 -1.86 -12.77
N SER A 45 -7.41 -1.94 -13.97
CA SER A 45 -8.84 -2.06 -14.22
C SER A 45 -9.35 -3.44 -13.81
N ALA A 46 -10.66 -3.58 -13.62
CA ALA A 46 -11.29 -4.84 -13.22
C ALA A 46 -11.10 -5.98 -14.24
N ASP A 47 -10.92 -5.64 -15.52
CA ASP A 47 -10.57 -6.56 -16.61
C ASP A 47 -9.08 -6.95 -16.63
N GLY A 48 -8.30 -6.47 -15.67
CA GLY A 48 -6.87 -6.73 -15.54
C GLY A 48 -5.98 -5.84 -16.42
N LYS A 49 -6.55 -4.92 -17.22
CA LYS A 49 -5.76 -3.97 -18.00
C LYS A 49 -5.01 -3.02 -17.07
N ARG A 50 -3.75 -2.75 -17.42
CA ARG A 50 -2.86 -1.86 -16.67
C ARG A 50 -2.70 -0.55 -17.42
N LYS A 51 -2.88 0.57 -16.73
CA LYS A 51 -2.67 1.91 -17.26
C LYS A 51 -1.72 2.67 -16.35
N VAL A 52 -0.60 3.14 -16.90
CA VAL A 52 0.29 4.06 -16.19
C VAL A 52 -0.40 5.43 -16.13
N ILE A 53 -0.68 5.92 -14.92
CA ILE A 53 -1.27 7.25 -14.71
C ILE A 53 -0.18 8.32 -14.71
N GLY A 54 1.02 7.97 -14.23
CA GLY A 54 2.17 8.88 -14.20
C GLY A 54 3.13 8.54 -13.06
N ALA A 55 3.98 9.50 -12.69
CA ALA A 55 4.85 9.35 -11.52
C ALA A 55 4.04 9.29 -10.22
N ALA A 56 4.47 8.45 -9.27
CA ALA A 56 3.85 8.42 -7.95
C ALA A 56 4.14 9.75 -7.22
N LYS A 57 3.10 10.57 -7.00
CA LYS A 57 3.21 11.82 -6.24
C LYS A 57 3.66 11.60 -4.79
N TYR A 58 3.35 10.43 -4.24
CA TYR A 58 3.76 10.01 -2.91
C TYR A 58 4.55 8.70 -3.04
N GLY A 59 5.81 8.73 -2.67
CA GLY A 59 6.68 7.56 -2.61
C GLY A 59 6.70 6.96 -1.20
N THR A 60 6.99 5.67 -1.10
CA THR A 60 7.32 5.04 0.18
C THR A 60 8.65 5.60 0.67
N VAL A 61 8.62 6.42 1.73
CA VAL A 61 9.84 6.93 2.37
C VAL A 61 10.41 5.86 3.29
N THR A 62 11.69 5.52 3.10
CA THR A 62 12.36 4.60 4.02
C THR A 62 12.66 5.32 5.33
N VAL A 63 11.87 5.05 6.36
CA VAL A 63 12.10 5.57 7.70
C VAL A 63 13.27 4.81 8.33
N LYS A 64 14.36 5.51 8.68
CA LYS A 64 15.57 4.93 9.32
C LYS A 64 15.39 4.67 10.84
N GLN A 65 14.17 4.79 11.35
CA GLN A 65 13.89 4.66 12.79
C GLN A 65 13.65 3.18 13.14
N LYS A 66 14.30 2.71 14.21
CA LYS A 66 14.16 1.31 14.69
C LYS A 66 12.77 0.99 15.24
N LYS A 67 12.05 1.99 15.74
CA LYS A 67 10.71 1.86 16.33
C LYS A 67 9.82 2.98 15.82
N ILE A 68 8.63 2.63 15.36
CA ILE A 68 7.61 3.58 14.92
C ILE A 68 6.48 3.52 15.94
N LYS A 69 6.21 4.64 16.61
CA LYS A 69 5.08 4.75 17.54
C LYS A 69 3.82 4.96 16.73
N LEU A 70 2.90 4.00 16.78
CA LEU A 70 1.55 4.19 16.25
C LEU A 70 0.65 4.67 17.38
N ASN A 71 0.08 5.87 17.23
CA ASN A 71 -1.01 6.31 18.09
C ASN A 71 -2.30 5.65 17.60
N LYS A 72 -3.06 5.07 18.52
CA LYS A 72 -4.30 4.34 18.27
C LYS A 72 -5.51 5.22 18.54
#